data_AF-A0A0G2E486-F1
#
_entry.id   AF-A0A0G2E486-F1
#
_cell.length_a   1.000
_cell.length_b   1.000
_cell.length_c   1.000
_cell.angle_alpha   90.00
_cell.angle_beta   90.00
_cell.angle_gamma   90.00
#
_symmetry.space_group_name_H-M   'P 1'
#
loop_
_entity.id
_entity.type
_entity.pdbx_description
1 polymer ?
#
loop_
_entity_poly.entity_id
_entity_poly.type
_entity_poly.pdbx_seq_one_letter_code
_entity_poly.pdbx_strand_id
1 'polypeptide(L)'
;MALLTRNVFLVALGVIGTYGTWGRCFQDGTLRYILTAVFTDKQPFLLPGTDREPLIKNMTGIWPLDRLLAVLVLFFWQAADGSRPTTSAVGLYFAAQHLGLVVNMHLGSLHGRSKLNPTLWTLLFQALAIGTAGPLYAFLHLSTAAATTTPRLNAASTTRAIRSLPLACLLGYVLPALLMALRGHGFKQHAIAAWNVFPVWILLVQRLVQLPTLLPLSPSSSSSSSSSSSSSFPSSSRAVYAATIFVTAAAHVATVALTAAAALFPMAFAPGYAAALRPGRVFVPPVAPAAAPSSATTGIITAGEGVRGFMLWDQAVGYAVVLFLAVDGLLGSWGVGREEEEEEESERIRHPQSVGITQPKMDVKAAAAAVDDVGEIKKGRAAVQGKEGRIKAGS
;
A
#
# COMPACT_ATOMS: atom_id res chain seq x y z
N MET A 1 30.03 -5.96 -12.39
CA MET A 1 29.17 -6.98 -13.05
C MET A 1 27.77 -7.05 -12.45
N ALA A 2 27.59 -7.31 -11.15
CA ALA A 2 26.27 -7.45 -10.52
C ALA A 2 25.30 -6.26 -10.75
N LEU A 3 25.80 -5.02 -10.65
CA LEU A 3 25.02 -3.80 -10.87
C LEU A 3 24.54 -3.66 -12.33
N LEU A 4 25.38 -4.07 -13.29
CA LEU A 4 25.01 -4.10 -14.72
C LEU A 4 23.92 -5.15 -14.97
N THR A 5 24.10 -6.37 -14.44
CA THR A 5 23.11 -7.46 -14.57
C THR A 5 21.74 -7.05 -13.99
N ARG A 6 21.73 -6.42 -12.82
CA ARG A 6 20.53 -5.85 -12.19
C ARG A 6 19.83 -4.84 -13.08
N ASN A 7 20.57 -3.86 -13.60
CA ASN A 7 19.99 -2.80 -14.43
C ASN A 7 19.44 -3.35 -15.75
N VAL A 8 20.17 -4.27 -16.38
CA VAL A 8 19.71 -4.96 -17.60
C VAL A 8 18.41 -5.74 -17.33
N PHE A 9 18.33 -6.44 -16.21
CA PHE A 9 17.12 -7.17 -15.82
C PHE A 9 15.91 -6.23 -15.63
N LEU A 10 16.08 -5.10 -14.95
CA LEU A 10 15.00 -4.13 -14.74
C LEU A 10 14.57 -3.47 -16.07
N VAL A 11 15.51 -3.15 -16.95
CA VAL A 11 15.19 -2.63 -18.29
C VAL A 11 14.41 -3.67 -19.10
N ALA A 12 14.84 -4.93 -19.08
CA ALA A 12 14.14 -6.02 -19.76
C ALA A 12 12.71 -6.19 -19.22
N LEU A 13 12.52 -6.16 -17.89
CA LEU A 13 11.18 -6.17 -17.28
C LEU A 13 10.33 -4.98 -17.72
N GLY A 14 10.91 -3.78 -17.80
CA GLY A 14 10.24 -2.58 -18.30
C GLY A 14 9.75 -2.72 -19.74
N VAL A 15 10.59 -3.26 -20.63
CA VAL A 15 10.22 -3.52 -22.02
C VAL A 15 9.11 -4.57 -22.10
N ILE A 16 9.25 -5.69 -21.37
CA ILE A 16 8.24 -6.77 -21.33
C ILE A 16 6.91 -6.24 -20.78
N GLY A 17 6.93 -5.46 -19.70
CA GLY A 17 5.74 -4.88 -19.09
C GLY A 17 5.05 -3.86 -19.99
N THR A 18 5.82 -2.98 -20.63
CA THR A 18 5.28 -1.99 -21.58
C THR A 18 4.64 -2.67 -22.78
N TYR A 19 5.32 -3.68 -23.34
CA TYR A 19 4.77 -4.46 -24.45
C TYR A 19 3.52 -5.25 -24.01
N GLY A 20 3.59 -5.96 -22.89
CA GLY A 20 2.51 -6.80 -22.36
C GLY A 20 1.25 -6.03 -21.99
N THR A 21 1.40 -4.79 -21.52
CA THR A 21 0.28 -3.90 -21.18
C THR A 21 -0.17 -3.08 -22.40
N TRP A 22 0.59 -2.05 -22.77
CA TRP A 22 0.24 -1.09 -23.82
C TRP A 22 0.37 -1.64 -25.24
N GLY A 23 1.46 -2.35 -25.53
CA GLY A 23 1.71 -2.91 -26.86
C GLY A 23 0.63 -3.88 -27.30
N ARG A 24 0.18 -4.74 -26.37
CA ARG A 24 -0.91 -5.70 -26.63
C ARG A 24 -2.27 -5.03 -26.73
N CYS A 25 -2.60 -4.07 -25.85
CA CYS A 25 -3.83 -3.28 -25.97
C CYS A 25 -3.91 -2.49 -27.29
N PHE A 26 -2.77 -2.13 -27.88
CA PHE A 26 -2.73 -1.56 -29.22
C PHE A 26 -3.00 -2.62 -30.29
N GLN A 27 -2.31 -3.77 -30.22
CA GLN A 27 -2.44 -4.86 -31.19
C GLN A 27 -3.85 -5.48 -31.24
N ASP A 28 -4.51 -5.59 -30.09
CA ASP A 28 -5.84 -6.19 -29.96
C ASP A 28 -7.00 -5.20 -30.19
N GLY A 29 -6.68 -3.92 -30.40
CA GLY A 29 -7.65 -2.86 -30.67
C GLY A 29 -8.34 -2.27 -29.42
N THR A 30 -8.03 -2.75 -28.21
CA THR A 30 -8.64 -2.27 -26.96
C THR A 30 -8.35 -0.80 -26.71
N LEU A 31 -7.09 -0.38 -26.90
CA LEU A 31 -6.71 1.02 -26.74
C LEU A 31 -7.44 1.90 -27.75
N ARG A 32 -7.51 1.47 -29.01
CA ARG A 32 -8.26 2.19 -30.06
C ARG A 32 -9.74 2.30 -29.72
N TYR A 33 -10.36 1.23 -29.21
CA TYR A 33 -11.74 1.23 -28.77
C TYR A 33 -11.98 2.25 -27.66
N ILE A 34 -11.16 2.24 -26.60
CA ILE A 34 -11.28 3.16 -25.47
C ILE A 34 -11.07 4.62 -25.90
N LEU A 35 -10.04 4.90 -26.70
CA LEU A 35 -9.77 6.26 -27.17
C LEU A 35 -10.88 6.74 -28.12
N THR A 36 -11.38 5.89 -29.01
CA THR A 36 -12.51 6.25 -29.89
C THR A 36 -13.75 6.58 -29.06
N ALA A 37 -14.06 5.77 -28.05
CA ALA A 37 -15.19 5.98 -27.14
C ALA A 37 -15.11 7.33 -26.42
N VAL A 38 -13.92 7.67 -25.91
CA VAL A 38 -13.70 8.88 -25.12
C VAL A 38 -13.64 10.11 -26.00
N PHE A 39 -12.89 10.10 -27.11
CA PHE A 39 -12.57 11.28 -27.92
C PHE A 39 -13.52 11.53 -29.10
N THR A 40 -14.44 10.61 -29.41
CA THR A 40 -15.44 10.84 -30.46
C THR A 40 -16.70 11.48 -29.87
N ASP A 41 -17.13 12.61 -30.45
CA ASP A 41 -18.33 13.35 -29.98
C ASP A 41 -19.61 13.01 -30.75
N LYS A 42 -19.55 12.06 -31.69
CA LYS A 42 -20.65 11.82 -32.65
C LYS A 42 -21.91 11.17 -32.06
N GLN A 43 -21.83 10.50 -30.90
CA GLN A 43 -22.97 9.91 -30.17
C GLN A 43 -22.59 9.65 -28.69
N PRO A 44 -23.55 9.56 -27.75
CA PRO A 44 -23.27 9.06 -26.41
C PRO A 44 -22.76 7.62 -26.52
N PHE A 45 -21.52 7.41 -26.10
CA PHE A 45 -20.94 6.09 -26.07
C PHE A 45 -21.54 5.31 -24.90
N LEU A 46 -22.23 4.20 -25.17
CA LEU A 46 -22.81 3.37 -24.13
C LEU A 46 -21.74 2.47 -23.50
N LEU A 47 -21.80 2.31 -22.17
CA LEU A 47 -20.86 1.48 -21.46
C LEU A 47 -20.99 0.00 -21.87
N PRO A 48 -19.87 -0.73 -22.00
CA PRO A 48 -19.89 -2.13 -22.43
C PRO A 48 -20.75 -2.99 -21.52
N GLY A 49 -21.69 -3.75 -22.11
CA GLY A 49 -22.61 -4.61 -21.37
C GLY A 49 -23.84 -3.88 -20.80
N THR A 50 -24.09 -2.64 -21.23
CA THR A 50 -25.29 -1.87 -20.87
C THR A 50 -25.99 -1.34 -22.12
N ASP A 51 -27.33 -1.27 -22.09
CA ASP A 51 -28.12 -0.74 -23.21
C ASP A 51 -28.48 0.74 -23.04
N ARG A 52 -28.20 1.33 -21.86
CA ARG A 52 -28.76 2.63 -21.47
C ARG A 52 -27.82 3.54 -20.69
N GLU A 53 -26.60 3.10 -20.34
CA GLU A 53 -25.70 3.89 -19.51
C GLU A 53 -24.64 4.59 -20.38
N PRO A 54 -24.75 5.91 -20.62
CA PRO A 54 -23.74 6.64 -21.37
C PRO A 54 -22.47 6.87 -20.54
N LEU A 55 -21.31 6.82 -21.18
CA LEU A 55 -20.03 7.21 -20.60
C LEU A 55 -20.05 8.70 -20.25
N ILE A 56 -19.82 9.03 -18.98
CA ILE A 56 -19.70 10.40 -18.51
C ILE A 56 -18.32 10.94 -18.91
N LYS A 57 -18.31 12.00 -19.71
CA LYS A 57 -17.09 12.65 -20.26
C LYS A 57 -16.77 14.00 -19.62
N ASN A 58 -17.61 14.49 -18.73
CA ASN A 58 -17.50 15.79 -18.06
C ASN A 58 -17.82 15.63 -16.56
N MET A 59 -16.90 15.02 -15.79
CA MET A 59 -17.12 14.73 -14.37
C MET A 59 -16.72 15.90 -13.47
N THR A 60 -15.64 16.58 -13.81
CA THR A 60 -15.01 17.67 -13.04
C THR A 60 -15.16 19.02 -13.71
N GLY A 61 -15.42 19.05 -15.02
CA GLY A 61 -15.45 20.25 -15.85
C GLY A 61 -14.06 20.64 -16.39
N ILE A 62 -13.00 19.93 -16.03
CA ILE A 62 -11.62 20.18 -16.49
C ILE A 62 -11.32 19.20 -17.63
N TRP A 63 -11.34 19.70 -18.88
CA TRP A 63 -11.25 18.86 -20.09
C TRP A 63 -10.18 17.75 -20.05
N PRO A 64 -8.88 18.01 -19.80
CA PRO A 64 -7.88 16.95 -19.84
C PRO A 64 -8.06 15.91 -18.71
N LEU A 65 -8.53 16.36 -17.54
CA LEU A 65 -8.79 15.47 -16.41
C LEU A 65 -10.00 14.58 -16.68
N ASP A 66 -11.07 15.14 -17.24
CA ASP A 66 -12.27 14.38 -17.54
C ASP A 66 -12.05 13.33 -18.63
N ARG A 67 -11.21 13.60 -19.63
CA ARG A 67 -10.84 12.58 -20.63
C ARG A 67 -10.02 11.45 -20.02
N LEU A 68 -9.07 11.77 -19.13
CA LEU A 68 -8.32 10.75 -18.40
C LEU A 68 -9.24 9.90 -17.51
N LEU A 69 -10.13 10.53 -16.74
CA LEU A 69 -11.10 9.83 -15.89
C LEU A 69 -12.05 8.97 -16.73
N ALA A 70 -12.53 9.45 -17.87
CA ALA A 70 -13.39 8.67 -18.77
C ALA A 70 -12.66 7.44 -19.34
N VAL A 71 -11.37 7.56 -19.70
CA VAL A 71 -10.53 6.43 -20.10
C VAL A 71 -10.45 5.40 -18.97
N LEU A 72 -10.16 5.84 -17.74
CA LEU A 72 -10.01 4.96 -16.57
C LEU A 72 -11.35 4.32 -16.17
N VAL A 73 -12.45 5.05 -16.25
CA VAL A 73 -13.81 4.53 -16.02
C VAL A 73 -14.13 3.43 -17.01
N LEU A 74 -13.92 3.67 -18.30
CA LEU A 74 -14.18 2.67 -19.33
C LEU A 74 -13.26 1.45 -19.19
N PHE A 75 -12.00 1.67 -18.81
CA PHE A 75 -11.03 0.61 -18.56
C PHE A 75 -11.46 -0.30 -17.40
N PHE A 76 -11.81 0.26 -16.23
CA PHE A 76 -12.17 -0.53 -15.05
C PHE A 76 -13.65 -0.94 -15.00
N TRP A 77 -14.50 -0.48 -15.93
CA TRP A 77 -15.94 -0.77 -15.91
C TRP A 77 -16.26 -2.26 -15.80
N GLN A 78 -15.74 -3.08 -16.72
CA GLN A 78 -16.01 -4.53 -16.72
C GLN A 78 -15.25 -5.31 -15.63
N ALA A 79 -14.27 -4.67 -14.99
CA ALA A 79 -13.64 -5.20 -13.79
C ALA A 79 -14.52 -4.96 -12.54
N ALA A 80 -15.30 -3.89 -12.52
CA ALA A 80 -16.11 -3.47 -11.37
C ALA A 80 -17.61 -3.83 -11.47
N ASP A 81 -18.14 -4.08 -12.66
CA ASP A 81 -19.58 -4.29 -12.88
C ASP A 81 -20.05 -5.75 -12.73
N GLY A 82 -19.14 -6.72 -12.84
CA GLY A 82 -19.47 -8.15 -12.79
C GLY A 82 -20.01 -8.72 -14.11
N SER A 83 -20.13 -7.93 -15.19
CA SER A 83 -20.68 -8.38 -16.48
C SER A 83 -19.74 -9.36 -17.20
N ARG A 84 -18.44 -9.32 -16.87
CA ARG A 84 -17.45 -10.29 -17.34
C ARG A 84 -16.76 -10.95 -16.15
N PRO A 85 -17.21 -12.15 -15.72
CA PRO A 85 -16.75 -12.75 -14.46
C PRO A 85 -15.23 -12.94 -14.40
N THR A 86 -14.57 -13.29 -15.51
CA THR A 86 -13.10 -13.40 -15.53
C THR A 86 -12.42 -12.05 -15.28
N THR A 87 -12.84 -11.00 -15.97
CA THR A 87 -12.25 -9.65 -15.84
C THR A 87 -12.49 -9.11 -14.44
N SER A 88 -13.68 -9.32 -13.88
CA SER A 88 -13.98 -8.90 -12.50
C SER A 88 -13.19 -9.69 -11.46
N ALA A 89 -12.99 -11.00 -11.64
CA ALA A 89 -12.14 -11.80 -10.75
C ALA A 89 -10.67 -11.33 -10.77
N VAL A 90 -10.12 -11.07 -11.97
CA VAL A 90 -8.78 -10.49 -12.13
C VAL A 90 -8.72 -9.09 -11.49
N GLY A 91 -9.75 -8.27 -11.66
CA GLY A 91 -9.86 -6.93 -11.08
C GLY A 91 -9.86 -6.92 -9.55
N LEU A 92 -10.67 -7.79 -8.95
CA LEU A 92 -10.72 -7.93 -7.49
C LEU A 92 -9.38 -8.42 -6.94
N TYR A 93 -8.79 -9.43 -7.58
CA TYR A 93 -7.46 -9.93 -7.21
C TYR A 93 -6.39 -8.84 -7.34
N PHE A 94 -6.41 -8.08 -8.45
CA PHE A 94 -5.52 -6.95 -8.70
C PHE A 94 -5.57 -5.93 -7.56
N ALA A 95 -6.77 -5.44 -7.24
CA ALA A 95 -6.95 -4.40 -6.23
C ALA A 95 -6.45 -4.88 -4.86
N ALA A 96 -6.76 -6.13 -4.49
CA ALA A 96 -6.31 -6.66 -3.21
C ALA A 96 -4.78 -6.76 -3.12
N GLN A 97 -4.11 -7.29 -4.15
CA GLN A 97 -2.64 -7.38 -4.13
C GLN A 97 -1.96 -6.01 -4.24
N HIS A 98 -2.55 -5.08 -4.99
CA HIS A 98 -2.03 -3.72 -5.14
C HIS A 98 -2.01 -2.96 -3.81
N LEU A 99 -2.96 -3.22 -2.90
CA LEU A 99 -2.91 -2.69 -1.53
C LEU A 99 -1.60 -3.05 -0.82
N GLY A 100 -1.12 -4.29 -0.98
CA GLY A 100 0.16 -4.75 -0.44
C GLY A 100 1.33 -3.90 -0.93
N LEU A 101 1.37 -3.62 -2.22
CA LEU A 101 2.37 -2.77 -2.85
C LEU A 101 2.28 -1.32 -2.33
N VAL A 102 1.08 -0.75 -2.26
CA VAL A 102 0.86 0.62 -1.77
C VAL A 102 1.36 0.78 -0.33
N VAL A 103 1.00 -0.15 0.57
CA VAL A 103 1.44 -0.13 1.97
C VAL A 103 2.96 -0.25 2.06
N ASN A 104 3.56 -1.18 1.31
CA ASN A 104 5.00 -1.38 1.31
C ASN A 104 5.77 -0.12 0.88
N MET A 105 5.30 0.58 -0.16
CA MET A 105 5.91 1.82 -0.62
C MET A 105 5.81 2.95 0.41
N HIS A 106 4.65 3.10 1.05
CA HIS A 106 4.46 4.12 2.08
C HIS A 106 5.33 3.85 3.31
N LEU A 107 5.36 2.61 3.80
CA LEU A 107 6.21 2.22 4.93
C LEU A 107 7.69 2.37 4.59
N GLY A 108 8.12 1.92 3.40
CA GLY A 108 9.49 2.11 2.93
C GLY A 108 9.90 3.59 2.91
N SER A 109 9.01 4.47 2.47
CA SER A 109 9.26 5.91 2.47
C SER A 109 9.33 6.51 3.88
N LEU A 110 8.44 6.08 4.79
CA LEU A 110 8.42 6.53 6.19
C LEU A 110 9.64 6.06 6.97
N HIS A 111 10.12 4.85 6.67
CA HIS A 111 11.36 4.30 7.22
C HIS A 111 12.64 4.91 6.63
N GLY A 112 12.53 5.88 5.71
CA GLY A 112 13.68 6.49 5.05
C GLY A 112 14.35 5.61 4.00
N ARG A 113 13.85 4.39 3.76
CA ARG A 113 14.40 3.42 2.78
C ARG A 113 14.23 3.90 1.33
N SER A 114 13.34 4.88 1.10
CA SER A 114 13.11 5.43 -0.23
C SER A 114 12.92 6.96 -0.20
N LYS A 115 13.75 7.67 -0.96
CA LYS A 115 13.61 9.10 -1.30
C LYS A 115 12.53 9.37 -2.34
N LEU A 116 11.88 8.35 -2.86
CA LEU A 116 10.79 8.49 -3.80
C LEU A 116 9.49 8.83 -3.08
N ASN A 117 8.67 9.71 -3.66
CA ASN A 117 7.37 10.07 -3.09
C ASN A 117 6.37 8.94 -3.42
N PRO A 118 5.86 8.18 -2.44
CA PRO A 118 4.99 7.04 -2.70
C PRO A 118 3.71 7.47 -3.45
N THR A 119 3.11 8.61 -3.10
CA THR A 119 1.92 9.16 -3.77
C THR A 119 2.16 9.39 -5.26
N LEU A 120 3.27 10.06 -5.60
CA LEU A 120 3.62 10.35 -7.00
C LEU A 120 3.81 9.06 -7.80
N TRP A 121 4.50 8.08 -7.25
CA TRP A 121 4.73 6.81 -7.93
C TRP A 121 3.47 5.97 -8.09
N THR A 122 2.60 5.93 -7.08
CA THR A 122 1.31 5.25 -7.21
C THR A 122 0.38 5.94 -8.20
N LEU A 123 0.46 7.27 -8.37
CA LEU A 123 -0.21 7.99 -9.46
C LEU A 123 0.38 7.62 -10.82
N LEU A 124 1.70 7.50 -10.91
CA LEU A 124 2.36 7.06 -12.14
C LEU A 124 1.99 5.61 -12.50
N PHE A 125 1.84 4.74 -11.51
CA PHE A 125 1.35 3.36 -11.72
C PHE A 125 -0.08 3.35 -12.24
N GLN A 126 -0.93 4.27 -11.78
CA GLN A 126 -2.29 4.40 -12.31
C GLN A 126 -2.31 4.88 -13.77
N ALA A 127 -1.39 5.78 -14.14
CA ALA A 127 -1.32 6.35 -15.48
C ALA A 127 -0.61 5.45 -16.50
N LEU A 128 0.45 4.75 -16.10
CA LEU A 128 1.33 3.98 -16.98
C LEU A 128 1.27 2.46 -16.79
N ALA A 129 0.50 1.96 -15.83
CA ALA A 129 0.58 0.60 -15.32
C ALA A 129 1.85 0.33 -14.47
N ILE A 130 1.73 -0.56 -13.51
CA ILE A 130 2.81 -1.01 -12.62
C ILE A 130 3.88 -1.77 -13.41
N GLY A 131 3.50 -2.59 -14.39
CA GLY A 131 4.41 -3.34 -15.25
C GLY A 131 5.34 -2.44 -16.06
N THR A 132 4.91 -1.20 -16.35
CA THR A 132 5.72 -0.20 -17.07
C THR A 132 6.52 0.67 -16.11
N ALA A 133 5.86 1.28 -15.13
CA ALA A 133 6.49 2.25 -14.23
C ALA A 133 7.19 1.61 -13.02
N GLY A 134 6.83 0.39 -12.64
CA GLY A 134 7.42 -0.37 -11.55
C GLY A 134 8.91 -0.69 -11.75
N PRO A 135 9.34 -1.19 -12.92
CA PRO A 135 10.77 -1.40 -13.18
C PRO A 135 11.58 -0.10 -13.11
N LEU A 136 11.03 1.02 -13.59
CA LEU A 136 11.65 2.34 -13.44
C LEU A 136 11.72 2.78 -11.97
N TYR A 137 10.66 2.57 -11.20
CA TYR A 137 10.66 2.80 -9.75
C TYR A 137 11.76 1.99 -9.07
N ALA A 138 11.85 0.69 -9.35
CA ALA A 138 12.85 -0.19 -8.75
C ALA A 138 14.27 0.24 -9.13
N PHE A 139 14.50 0.62 -10.39
CA PHE A 139 15.77 1.13 -10.86
C PHE A 139 16.20 2.38 -10.07
N LEU A 140 15.31 3.36 -9.92
CA LEU A 140 15.58 4.59 -9.19
C LEU A 140 15.69 4.36 -7.68
N HIS A 141 14.86 3.48 -7.13
CA HIS A 141 14.89 3.10 -5.72
C HIS A 141 16.24 2.50 -5.37
N LEU A 142 16.70 1.50 -6.13
CA LEU A 142 17.98 0.83 -5.90
C LEU A 142 19.19 1.72 -6.20
N SER A 143 19.05 2.70 -7.09
CA SER A 143 20.10 3.68 -7.37
C SER A 143 20.21 4.76 -6.29
N THR A 144 19.16 4.98 -5.50
CA THR A 144 19.13 6.00 -4.45
C THR A 144 19.19 5.44 -3.03
N ALA A 145 18.94 4.13 -2.85
CA ALA A 145 18.86 3.46 -1.56
C ALA A 145 20.17 3.51 -0.76
N ALA A 146 21.33 3.42 -1.42
CA ALA A 146 22.65 3.52 -0.77
C ALA A 146 22.94 4.90 -0.15
N ALA A 147 22.18 5.94 -0.52
CA ALA A 147 22.36 7.30 -0.04
C ALA A 147 21.33 7.69 1.06
N THR A 148 20.72 6.72 1.74
CA THR A 148 19.58 6.95 2.63
C THR A 148 19.56 6.07 3.87
N THR A 149 20.02 6.62 4.99
CA THR A 149 19.75 6.12 6.35
C THR A 149 19.00 7.13 7.21
N THR A 150 18.80 8.36 6.71
CA THR A 150 18.14 9.41 7.49
C THR A 150 16.61 9.34 7.37
N PRO A 151 15.87 9.11 8.47
CA PRO A 151 14.42 9.13 8.44
C PRO A 151 13.93 10.55 8.07
N ARG A 152 12.95 10.63 7.18
CA ARG A 152 12.40 11.91 6.67
C ARG A 152 11.72 12.77 7.73
N LEU A 153 11.29 12.14 8.81
CA LEU A 153 10.56 12.74 9.91
C LEU A 153 11.22 12.33 11.22
N ASN A 154 11.03 13.13 12.27
CA ASN A 154 11.43 12.71 13.61
C ASN A 154 10.65 11.44 14.05
N ALA A 155 11.20 10.66 14.98
CA ALA A 155 10.67 9.36 15.37
C ALA A 155 9.18 9.39 15.78
N ALA A 156 8.76 10.44 16.49
CA ALA A 156 7.37 10.62 16.92
C ALA A 156 6.41 10.84 15.74
N SER A 157 6.79 11.69 14.79
CA SER A 157 6.00 11.99 13.58
C SER A 157 5.92 10.76 12.67
N THR A 158 7.03 10.03 12.51
CA THR A 158 7.03 8.79 11.72
C THR A 158 6.13 7.73 12.34
N THR A 159 6.19 7.54 13.66
CA THR A 159 5.32 6.58 14.35
C THR A 159 3.84 6.94 14.18
N ARG A 160 3.49 8.24 14.29
CA ARG A 160 2.13 8.71 14.02
C ARG A 160 1.69 8.43 12.58
N ALA A 161 2.56 8.70 11.60
CA ALA A 161 2.29 8.45 10.19
C ALA A 161 2.11 6.95 9.86
N ILE A 162 2.90 6.09 10.49
CA ILE A 162 2.76 4.62 10.36
C ILE A 162 1.42 4.17 10.94
N ARG A 163 1.04 4.67 12.13
CA ARG A 163 -0.22 4.32 12.79
C ARG A 163 -1.45 4.83 12.04
N SER A 164 -1.33 5.94 11.29
CA SER A 164 -2.43 6.46 10.47
C SER A 164 -2.62 5.73 9.14
N LEU A 165 -1.61 5.00 8.68
CA LEU A 165 -1.62 4.35 7.36
C LEU A 165 -2.78 3.35 7.18
N PRO A 166 -3.14 2.47 8.14
CA PRO A 166 -4.30 1.59 7.98
C PRO A 166 -5.60 2.34 7.72
N LEU A 167 -5.87 3.41 8.48
CA LEU A 167 -7.08 4.22 8.29
C LEU A 167 -7.05 4.95 6.95
N ALA A 168 -5.88 5.48 6.56
CA ALA A 168 -5.72 6.13 5.27
C ALA A 168 -5.91 5.17 4.08
N CYS A 169 -5.39 3.95 4.17
CA CYS A 169 -5.66 2.91 3.17
C CYS A 169 -7.12 2.48 3.18
N LEU A 170 -7.74 2.34 4.34
CA LEU A 170 -9.16 1.98 4.45
C LEU A 170 -10.05 3.02 3.75
N LEU A 171 -9.89 4.30 4.09
CA LEU A 171 -10.74 5.38 3.57
C LEU A 171 -10.34 5.82 2.15
N GLY A 172 -9.04 5.82 1.85
CA GLY A 172 -8.52 6.31 0.57
C GLY A 172 -8.45 5.27 -0.53
N TYR A 173 -8.41 3.98 -0.20
CA TYR A 173 -8.26 2.89 -1.17
C TYR A 173 -9.39 1.86 -1.09
N VAL A 174 -9.57 1.22 0.07
CA VAL A 174 -10.48 0.08 0.22
C VAL A 174 -11.93 0.52 0.08
N LEU A 175 -12.34 1.61 0.74
CA LEU A 175 -13.70 2.10 0.68
C LEU A 175 -14.10 2.51 -0.75
N PRO A 176 -13.33 3.32 -1.49
CA PRO A 176 -13.61 3.58 -2.91
C PRO A 176 -13.65 2.29 -3.75
N ALA A 177 -12.79 1.31 -3.46
CA ALA A 177 -12.82 0.01 -4.15
C ALA A 177 -14.13 -0.75 -3.94
N LEU A 178 -14.64 -0.78 -2.71
CA LEU A 178 -15.93 -1.38 -2.39
C LEU A 178 -17.08 -0.63 -3.06
N LEU A 179 -17.04 0.71 -3.08
CA LEU A 179 -18.05 1.54 -3.73
C LEU A 179 -18.15 1.29 -5.24
N MET A 180 -17.03 1.04 -5.93
CA MET A 180 -17.03 0.64 -7.35
C MET A 180 -17.74 -0.71 -7.59
N ALA A 181 -17.61 -1.65 -6.64
CA ALA A 181 -18.17 -2.98 -6.75
C ALA A 181 -19.69 -3.03 -6.46
N LEU A 182 -20.27 -1.98 -5.87
CA LEU A 182 -21.70 -1.90 -5.60
C LEU A 182 -22.54 -1.90 -6.88
N ARG A 183 -23.80 -2.33 -6.78
CA ARG A 183 -24.75 -2.31 -7.90
C ARG A 183 -25.34 -0.91 -8.07
N GLY A 184 -25.60 -0.51 -9.32
CA GLY A 184 -26.15 0.81 -9.69
C GLY A 184 -25.24 1.55 -10.66
N HIS A 185 -25.80 2.05 -11.77
CA HIS A 185 -25.00 2.49 -12.92
C HIS A 185 -24.46 3.93 -12.80
N GLY A 186 -25.31 4.90 -12.42
CA GLY A 186 -24.90 6.31 -12.39
C GLY A 186 -23.85 6.69 -11.34
N PHE A 187 -23.88 6.07 -10.14
CA PHE A 187 -22.87 6.32 -9.11
C PHE A 187 -21.57 5.56 -9.37
N LYS A 188 -21.62 4.42 -10.08
CA LYS A 188 -20.45 3.57 -10.31
C LYS A 188 -19.36 4.26 -11.10
N GLN A 189 -19.71 5.05 -12.13
CA GLN A 189 -18.71 5.80 -12.89
C GLN A 189 -17.94 6.78 -11.99
N HIS A 190 -18.63 7.47 -11.09
CA HIS A 190 -18.01 8.38 -10.11
C HIS A 190 -17.16 7.63 -9.08
N ALA A 191 -17.63 6.47 -8.61
CA ALA A 191 -16.84 5.62 -7.71
C ALA A 191 -15.55 5.13 -8.38
N ILE A 192 -15.62 4.77 -9.67
CA ILE A 192 -14.44 4.36 -10.45
C ILE A 192 -13.47 5.53 -10.63
N ALA A 193 -13.99 6.69 -11.02
CA ALA A 193 -13.18 7.90 -11.12
C ALA A 193 -12.50 8.24 -9.77
N ALA A 194 -13.25 8.20 -8.67
CA ALA A 194 -12.73 8.48 -7.33
C ALA A 194 -11.63 7.48 -6.91
N TRP A 195 -11.82 6.18 -7.15
CA TRP A 195 -10.79 5.18 -6.82
C TRP A 195 -9.50 5.37 -7.62
N ASN A 196 -9.58 5.80 -8.88
CA ASN A 196 -8.37 6.06 -9.68
C ASN A 196 -7.52 7.22 -9.13
N VAL A 197 -8.04 8.01 -8.18
CA VAL A 197 -7.28 9.06 -7.46
C VAL A 197 -6.94 8.63 -6.02
N PHE A 198 -7.01 7.33 -5.70
CA PHE A 198 -6.69 6.78 -4.38
C PHE A 198 -5.38 7.28 -3.76
N PRO A 199 -4.27 7.51 -4.51
CA PRO A 199 -3.04 7.97 -3.89
C PRO A 199 -3.20 9.32 -3.18
N VAL A 200 -4.01 10.19 -3.78
CA VAL A 200 -4.31 11.51 -3.24
C VAL A 200 -5.24 11.38 -2.03
N TRP A 201 -6.21 10.47 -2.06
CA TRP A 201 -7.07 10.21 -0.90
C TRP A 201 -6.28 9.66 0.29
N ILE A 202 -5.36 8.71 0.07
CA ILE A 202 -4.47 8.21 1.12
C ILE A 202 -3.66 9.38 1.72
N LEU A 203 -3.04 10.20 0.87
CA LEU A 203 -2.27 11.36 1.33
C LEU A 203 -3.15 12.33 2.14
N LEU A 204 -4.33 12.69 1.63
CA LEU A 204 -5.26 13.60 2.29
C LEU A 204 -5.66 13.06 3.67
N VAL A 205 -6.11 11.81 3.74
CA VAL A 205 -6.52 11.18 5.01
C VAL A 205 -5.35 11.10 5.99
N GLN A 206 -4.14 10.75 5.53
CA GLN A 206 -2.96 10.79 6.39
C GLN A 206 -2.69 12.18 6.96
N ARG A 207 -2.80 13.24 6.14
CA ARG A 207 -2.61 14.62 6.59
C ARG A 207 -3.68 15.05 7.58
N LEU A 208 -4.94 14.72 7.31
CA LEU A 208 -6.06 15.02 8.21
C LEU A 208 -5.90 14.33 9.56
N VAL A 209 -5.59 13.02 9.57
CA VAL A 209 -5.38 12.24 10.81
C VAL A 209 -4.18 12.76 11.62
N GLN A 210 -3.21 13.40 10.97
CA GLN A 210 -2.06 14.00 11.64
C GLN A 210 -2.35 15.37 12.25
N LEU A 211 -3.48 16.01 11.91
CA LEU A 211 -3.88 17.29 12.50
C LEU A 211 -4.14 17.12 14.01
N PRO A 212 -3.52 17.93 14.88
CA PRO A 212 -3.66 17.81 16.33
C PRO A 212 -5.10 17.89 16.84
N THR A 213 -5.98 18.52 16.07
CA THR A 213 -7.39 18.76 16.43
C THR A 213 -8.30 17.57 16.18
N LEU A 214 -7.98 16.68 15.24
CA LEU A 214 -8.88 15.60 14.81
C LEU A 214 -8.67 14.31 15.60
N LEU A 215 -7.44 14.06 16.05
CA LEU A 215 -7.12 12.91 16.88
C LEU A 215 -6.18 13.38 17.99
N PRO A 216 -6.68 13.61 19.21
CA PRO A 216 -5.85 13.70 20.40
C PRO A 216 -5.29 12.30 20.69
N LEU A 217 -4.43 11.79 19.79
CA LEU A 217 -3.55 10.67 20.06
C LEU A 217 -2.65 11.16 21.19
N SER A 218 -3.05 10.84 22.42
CA SER A 218 -2.52 11.39 23.66
C SER A 218 -1.02 11.64 23.56
N PRO A 219 -0.53 12.87 23.77
CA PRO A 219 0.84 13.00 24.22
C PRO A 219 0.84 12.33 25.58
N SER A 220 1.42 11.14 25.67
CA SER A 220 1.73 10.54 26.96
C SER A 220 2.74 11.46 27.62
N SER A 221 2.23 12.45 28.36
CA SER A 221 2.96 13.24 29.32
C SER A 221 3.41 12.29 30.42
N SER A 222 4.66 11.83 30.31
CA SER A 222 5.50 11.65 31.48
C SER A 222 6.94 11.97 31.07
N SER A 223 7.35 13.16 31.49
CA SER A 223 8.71 13.51 31.79
C SER A 223 9.35 12.44 32.67
N SER A 224 9.96 11.42 32.07
CA SER A 224 10.94 10.57 32.72
C SER A 224 11.84 9.92 31.67
N SER A 225 13.09 10.40 31.66
CA SER A 225 14.30 9.68 31.25
C SER A 225 14.31 8.97 29.88
N SER A 226 14.93 9.65 28.92
CA SER A 226 15.97 9.11 28.02
C SER A 226 16.19 7.59 28.08
N SER A 227 15.67 6.84 27.09
CA SER A 227 16.37 5.71 26.41
C SER A 227 15.47 4.70 25.66
N SER A 228 14.13 4.69 25.83
CA SER A 228 13.30 3.57 25.32
C SER A 228 12.45 3.84 24.05
N SER A 229 12.57 5.01 23.41
CA SER A 229 11.71 5.42 22.29
C SER A 229 11.90 4.61 20.99
N SER A 230 12.98 3.84 20.86
CA SER A 230 13.25 3.02 19.66
C SER A 230 12.37 1.77 19.55
N SER A 231 11.80 1.27 20.64
CA SER A 231 11.10 -0.03 20.67
C SER A 231 9.69 -0.02 20.05
N SER A 232 9.04 1.15 19.94
CA SER A 232 7.63 1.25 19.47
C SER A 232 7.48 1.38 17.94
N PHE A 233 8.58 1.70 17.26
CA PHE A 233 8.63 1.90 15.82
C PHE A 233 8.54 0.59 15.01
N PRO A 234 9.24 -0.50 15.40
CA PRO A 234 9.13 -1.79 14.72
C PRO A 234 7.74 -2.43 14.92
N SER A 235 7.14 -2.30 16.12
CA SER A 235 5.88 -2.96 16.45
C SER A 235 4.70 -2.40 15.64
N SER A 236 4.62 -1.06 15.50
CA SER A 236 3.57 -0.42 14.71
C SER A 236 3.66 -0.82 13.23
N SER A 237 4.87 -0.87 12.66
CA SER A 237 5.08 -1.29 11.28
C SER A 237 4.68 -2.76 11.05
N ARG A 238 5.03 -3.65 11.98
CA ARG A 238 4.66 -5.07 11.94
C ARG A 238 3.15 -5.26 11.94
N ALA A 239 2.41 -4.49 12.75
CA ALA A 239 0.95 -4.55 12.76
C ALA A 239 0.34 -4.15 11.41
N VAL A 240 0.84 -3.07 10.79
CA VAL A 240 0.37 -2.62 9.47
C VAL A 240 0.68 -3.66 8.39
N TYR A 241 1.89 -4.22 8.38
CA TYR A 241 2.24 -5.31 7.46
C TYR A 241 1.37 -6.55 7.68
N ALA A 242 1.19 -7.00 8.93
CA ALA A 242 0.38 -8.17 9.25
C ALA A 242 -1.07 -8.00 8.79
N ALA A 243 -1.69 -6.84 9.06
CA ALA A 243 -3.04 -6.54 8.60
C ALA A 243 -3.14 -6.55 7.06
N THR A 244 -2.13 -5.98 6.40
CA THR A 244 -2.09 -5.93 4.93
C THR A 244 -1.90 -7.32 4.32
N ILE A 245 -0.97 -8.13 4.87
CA ILE A 245 -0.74 -9.52 4.47
C ILE A 245 -2.01 -10.35 4.67
N PHE A 246 -2.73 -10.15 5.77
CA PHE A 246 -3.98 -10.84 6.02
C PHE A 246 -5.01 -10.53 4.91
N VAL A 247 -5.19 -9.25 4.55
CA VAL A 247 -6.13 -8.84 3.49
C VAL A 247 -5.70 -9.39 2.12
N THR A 248 -4.41 -9.28 1.75
CA THR A 248 -3.90 -9.76 0.47
C THR A 248 -3.96 -11.29 0.36
N ALA A 249 -3.64 -12.00 1.45
CA ALA A 249 -3.72 -13.46 1.52
C ALA A 249 -5.16 -13.94 1.47
N ALA A 250 -6.08 -13.32 2.22
CA ALA A 250 -7.49 -13.67 2.19
C ALA A 250 -8.09 -13.53 0.77
N ALA A 251 -7.77 -12.43 0.07
CA ALA A 251 -8.20 -12.24 -1.31
C ALA A 251 -7.56 -13.26 -2.26
N HIS A 252 -6.28 -13.60 -2.08
CA HIS A 252 -5.62 -14.63 -2.87
C HIS A 252 -6.28 -16.00 -2.68
N VAL A 253 -6.48 -16.43 -1.43
CA VAL A 253 -7.15 -17.69 -1.09
C VAL A 253 -8.58 -17.71 -1.64
N ALA A 254 -9.33 -16.61 -1.53
CA ALA A 254 -10.68 -16.51 -2.09
C ALA A 254 -10.69 -16.68 -3.62
N THR A 255 -9.78 -16.03 -4.35
CA THR A 255 -9.68 -16.18 -5.81
C THR A 255 -9.23 -17.59 -6.22
N VAL A 256 -8.26 -18.18 -5.52
CA VAL A 256 -7.84 -19.57 -5.76
C VAL A 256 -8.98 -20.53 -5.50
N ALA A 257 -9.70 -20.39 -4.37
CA ALA A 257 -10.85 -21.22 -4.04
C ALA A 257 -11.98 -21.08 -5.08
N LEU A 258 -12.28 -19.86 -5.53
CA LEU A 258 -13.28 -19.60 -6.57
C LEU A 258 -12.92 -20.31 -7.89
N THR A 259 -11.67 -20.18 -8.33
CA THR A 259 -11.22 -20.77 -9.61
C THR A 259 -11.06 -22.29 -9.52
N ALA A 260 -10.67 -22.83 -8.36
CA ALA A 260 -10.66 -24.26 -8.08
C ALA A 260 -12.08 -24.83 -8.07
N ALA A 261 -13.02 -24.16 -7.41
CA ALA A 261 -14.42 -24.55 -7.42
C ALA A 261 -15.01 -24.57 -8.84
N ALA A 262 -14.69 -23.56 -9.66
CA ALA A 262 -15.10 -23.51 -11.06
C ALA A 262 -14.53 -24.67 -11.90
N ALA A 263 -13.34 -25.18 -11.55
CA ALA A 263 -12.72 -26.31 -12.24
C ALA A 263 -13.26 -27.67 -11.75
N LEU A 264 -13.45 -27.83 -10.44
CA LEU A 264 -13.84 -29.10 -9.82
C LEU A 264 -15.35 -29.33 -9.82
N PHE A 265 -16.14 -28.27 -9.71
CA PHE A 265 -17.60 -28.31 -9.61
C PHE A 265 -18.27 -27.41 -10.65
N PRO A 266 -18.04 -27.62 -11.96
CA PRO A 266 -18.54 -26.72 -13.00
C PRO A 266 -20.07 -26.60 -13.02
N MET A 267 -20.79 -27.63 -12.56
CA MET A 267 -22.25 -27.63 -12.46
C MET A 267 -22.80 -26.72 -11.35
N ALA A 268 -21.97 -26.28 -10.40
CA ALA A 268 -22.36 -25.34 -9.35
C ALA A 268 -22.43 -23.87 -9.86
N PHE A 269 -22.00 -23.62 -11.10
CA PHE A 269 -21.94 -22.28 -11.68
C PHE A 269 -22.97 -22.12 -12.80
N ALA A 270 -23.41 -20.88 -13.01
CA ALA A 270 -24.24 -20.55 -14.16
C ALA A 270 -23.54 -20.91 -15.50
N PRO A 271 -24.29 -21.19 -16.57
CA PRO A 271 -23.72 -21.53 -17.86
C PRO A 271 -22.64 -20.54 -18.31
N GLY A 272 -21.47 -21.05 -18.72
CA GLY A 272 -20.32 -20.27 -19.14
C GLY A 272 -19.43 -19.73 -18.01
N TYR A 273 -19.92 -19.55 -16.78
CA TYR A 273 -19.14 -18.99 -15.67
C TYR A 273 -17.99 -19.92 -15.24
N ALA A 274 -18.25 -21.23 -15.17
CA ALA A 274 -17.20 -22.20 -14.83
C ALA A 274 -16.03 -22.14 -15.83
N ALA A 275 -16.31 -22.03 -17.12
CA ALA A 275 -15.29 -21.90 -18.16
C ALA A 275 -14.55 -20.54 -18.08
N ALA A 276 -15.28 -19.47 -17.77
CA ALA A 276 -14.74 -18.13 -17.61
C ALA A 276 -13.82 -18.00 -16.39
N LEU A 277 -14.12 -18.70 -15.29
CA LEU A 277 -13.39 -18.66 -14.02
C LEU A 277 -12.34 -19.77 -13.88
N ARG A 278 -11.96 -20.46 -14.95
CA ARG A 278 -10.87 -21.44 -14.90
C ARG A 278 -9.56 -20.78 -14.44
N PRO A 279 -8.71 -21.46 -13.64
CA PRO A 279 -7.46 -20.88 -13.13
C PRO A 279 -6.57 -20.26 -14.21
N GLY A 280 -6.43 -20.93 -15.37
CA GLY A 280 -5.65 -20.41 -16.49
C GLY A 280 -6.18 -19.08 -17.08
N ARG A 281 -7.47 -18.77 -16.93
CA ARG A 281 -8.03 -17.49 -17.38
C ARG A 281 -7.86 -16.37 -16.35
N VAL A 282 -7.64 -16.70 -15.08
CA VAL A 282 -7.55 -15.72 -13.98
C VAL A 282 -6.10 -15.44 -13.58
N PHE A 283 -5.17 -16.38 -13.78
CA PHE A 283 -3.78 -16.23 -13.33
C PHE A 283 -2.74 -16.20 -14.45
N VAL A 284 -3.07 -16.63 -15.68
CA VAL A 284 -2.08 -16.72 -16.76
C VAL A 284 -2.30 -15.59 -17.77
N PRO A 285 -1.32 -14.69 -17.95
CA PRO A 285 -1.38 -13.66 -18.98
C PRO A 285 -1.49 -14.29 -20.38
N PRO A 286 -2.34 -13.76 -21.27
CA PRO A 286 -2.43 -14.26 -22.64
C PRO A 286 -1.12 -13.97 -23.38
N VAL A 287 -0.50 -15.00 -23.96
CA VAL A 287 0.78 -14.90 -24.70
C VAL A 287 0.60 -14.63 -26.19
N ALA A 288 -0.40 -15.24 -26.84
CA ALA A 288 -0.74 -14.93 -28.23
C ALA A 288 -1.65 -13.70 -28.25
N PRO A 289 -1.42 -12.68 -29.12
CA PRO A 289 -2.45 -11.68 -29.41
C PRO A 289 -3.73 -12.47 -29.67
N ALA A 290 -4.81 -12.19 -28.95
CA ALA A 290 -6.05 -12.90 -29.20
C ALA A 290 -6.35 -12.69 -30.69
N ALA A 291 -6.36 -13.78 -31.46
CA ALA A 291 -6.58 -13.69 -32.89
C ALA A 291 -7.85 -12.87 -33.08
N ALA A 292 -7.77 -11.79 -33.87
CA ALA A 292 -8.96 -11.05 -34.25
C ALA A 292 -10.00 -12.08 -34.70
N PRO A 293 -11.18 -12.16 -34.05
CA PRO A 293 -12.11 -13.23 -34.34
C PRO A 293 -12.42 -13.23 -35.83
N SER A 294 -12.14 -14.34 -36.49
CA SER A 294 -12.32 -14.59 -37.93
C SER A 294 -13.80 -14.63 -38.36
N SER A 295 -14.70 -14.10 -37.54
CA SER A 295 -16.13 -13.96 -37.82
C SER A 295 -16.47 -12.48 -37.91
N ALA A 296 -16.54 -12.02 -39.16
CA ALA A 296 -16.73 -10.64 -39.60
C ALA A 296 -18.13 -10.07 -39.31
N THR A 297 -18.67 -10.26 -38.11
CA THR A 297 -19.96 -9.66 -37.70
C THR A 297 -19.89 -8.92 -36.37
N THR A 298 -18.79 -9.03 -35.61
CA THR A 298 -18.61 -8.28 -34.33
C THR A 298 -17.14 -8.11 -33.95
N GLY A 299 -16.26 -8.00 -34.96
CA GLY A 299 -14.80 -8.14 -34.90
C GLY A 299 -13.99 -7.12 -34.08
N ILE A 300 -14.25 -7.02 -32.78
CA ILE A 300 -13.37 -6.37 -31.79
C ILE A 300 -13.32 -7.30 -30.57
N ILE A 301 -12.12 -7.60 -30.07
CA ILE A 301 -11.97 -8.20 -28.74
C ILE A 301 -12.72 -7.29 -27.77
N THR A 302 -13.73 -7.82 -27.09
CA THR A 302 -14.54 -7.02 -26.17
C THR A 302 -13.62 -6.28 -25.21
N ALA A 303 -13.85 -4.99 -24.96
CA ALA A 303 -12.94 -4.16 -24.15
C ALA A 303 -12.50 -4.83 -22.85
N GLY A 304 -13.40 -5.52 -22.12
CA GLY A 304 -13.04 -6.21 -20.89
C GLY A 304 -12.10 -7.40 -21.05
N GLU A 305 -12.02 -8.04 -22.21
CA GLU A 305 -11.04 -9.10 -22.48
C GLU A 305 -9.63 -8.52 -22.70
N GLY A 306 -9.54 -7.38 -23.40
CA GLY A 306 -8.29 -6.62 -23.52
C GLY A 306 -7.81 -6.08 -22.18
N VAL A 307 -8.73 -5.48 -21.40
CA VAL A 307 -8.46 -5.04 -20.01
C VAL A 307 -7.99 -6.21 -19.15
N ARG A 308 -8.61 -7.38 -19.24
CA ARG A 308 -8.15 -8.59 -18.53
C ARG A 308 -6.70 -8.91 -18.90
N GLY A 309 -6.38 -8.94 -20.19
CA GLY A 309 -5.03 -9.18 -20.68
C GLY A 309 -4.02 -8.17 -20.14
N PHE A 310 -4.36 -6.88 -20.19
CA PHE A 310 -3.56 -5.80 -19.63
C PHE A 310 -3.30 -6.00 -18.15
N MET A 311 -4.33 -6.23 -17.34
CA MET A 311 -4.19 -6.39 -15.89
C MET A 311 -3.34 -7.60 -15.52
N LEU A 312 -3.44 -8.71 -16.26
CA LEU A 312 -2.61 -9.89 -16.02
C LEU A 312 -1.13 -9.64 -16.31
N TRP A 313 -0.82 -8.97 -17.42
CA TRP A 313 0.56 -8.57 -17.72
C TRP A 313 1.08 -7.52 -16.74
N ASP A 314 0.24 -6.58 -16.33
CA ASP A 314 0.55 -5.56 -15.33
C ASP A 314 0.93 -6.20 -13.98
N GLN A 315 0.14 -7.18 -13.53
CA GLN A 315 0.41 -7.97 -12.33
C GLN A 315 1.68 -8.79 -12.46
N ALA A 316 1.84 -9.55 -13.54
CA ALA A 316 2.96 -10.47 -13.70
C ALA A 316 4.30 -9.72 -13.61
N VAL A 317 4.42 -8.61 -14.32
CA VAL A 317 5.65 -7.79 -14.29
C VAL A 317 5.75 -7.01 -12.98
N GLY A 318 4.66 -6.40 -12.51
CA GLY A 318 4.65 -5.67 -11.24
C GLY A 318 5.07 -6.52 -10.04
N TYR A 319 4.58 -7.76 -9.96
CA TYR A 319 4.96 -8.71 -8.90
C TYR A 319 6.40 -9.20 -9.06
N ALA A 320 6.86 -9.42 -10.30
CA ALA A 320 8.26 -9.75 -10.55
C ALA A 320 9.20 -8.65 -10.05
N VAL A 321 8.83 -7.37 -10.23
CA VAL A 321 9.59 -6.22 -9.70
C VAL A 321 9.61 -6.23 -8.17
N VAL A 322 8.46 -6.41 -7.51
CA VAL A 322 8.39 -6.44 -6.05
C VAL A 322 9.19 -7.60 -5.48
N LEU A 323 9.08 -8.79 -6.08
CA LEU A 323 9.85 -9.97 -5.68
C LEU A 323 11.35 -9.73 -5.87
N PHE A 324 11.74 -9.11 -6.99
CA PHE A 324 13.13 -8.74 -7.25
C PHE A 324 13.68 -7.81 -6.16
N LEU A 325 12.94 -6.76 -5.81
CA LEU A 325 13.34 -5.85 -4.72
C LEU A 325 13.43 -6.55 -3.37
N ALA A 326 12.51 -7.48 -3.08
CA ALA A 326 12.53 -8.25 -1.83
C ALA A 326 13.77 -9.18 -1.76
N VAL A 327 14.07 -9.88 -2.86
CA VAL A 327 15.25 -10.77 -2.95
C VAL A 327 16.55 -9.98 -2.90
N ASP A 328 16.66 -8.86 -3.62
CA ASP A 328 17.83 -7.97 -3.59
C ASP A 328 18.09 -7.44 -2.16
N GLY A 329 17.03 -7.06 -1.46
CA GLY A 329 17.11 -6.65 -0.06
C GLY A 329 17.56 -7.77 0.89
N LEU A 330 17.05 -8.99 0.70
CA LEU A 330 17.45 -10.18 1.49
C LEU A 330 18.90 -10.61 1.23
N LEU A 331 19.37 -10.51 -0.02
CA LEU A 331 20.71 -10.93 -0.43
C LEU A 331 21.81 -9.92 -0.08
N GLY A 332 21.48 -8.81 0.59
CA GLY A 332 22.48 -8.00 1.29
C GLY A 332 22.76 -6.63 0.71
N SER A 333 21.97 -6.08 -0.24
CA SER A 333 22.14 -4.66 -0.61
C SER A 333 21.74 -3.69 0.52
N TRP A 334 21.08 -4.21 1.57
CA TRP A 334 20.74 -3.48 2.81
C TRP A 334 21.77 -3.71 3.93
N GLY A 335 22.82 -4.49 3.65
CA GLY A 335 23.93 -4.78 4.57
C GLY A 335 24.92 -3.63 4.75
N VAL A 336 24.76 -2.50 4.04
CA VAL A 336 25.63 -1.31 4.21
C VAL A 336 25.52 -0.72 5.62
N GLY A 337 24.41 -0.93 6.33
CA GLY A 337 24.31 -0.58 7.75
C GLY A 337 24.97 -1.59 8.70
N ARG A 338 25.24 -2.82 8.24
CA ARG A 338 25.88 -3.86 9.05
C ARG A 338 27.38 -3.66 9.11
N GLU A 339 28.00 -3.14 8.05
CA GLU A 339 29.42 -2.78 8.07
C GLU A 339 29.67 -1.53 8.94
N GLU A 340 28.79 -0.52 8.90
CA GLU A 340 28.89 0.64 9.81
C GLU A 340 28.59 0.26 11.27
N GLU A 341 27.61 -0.62 11.55
CA GLU A 341 27.38 -1.13 12.91
C GLU A 341 28.52 -2.03 13.39
N GLU A 342 29.08 -2.90 12.55
CA GLU A 342 30.24 -3.73 12.90
C GLU A 342 31.52 -2.88 13.04
N GLU A 343 31.67 -1.78 12.30
CA GLU A 343 32.78 -0.83 12.43
C GLU A 343 32.62 0.06 13.66
N GLU A 344 31.42 0.57 13.96
CA GLU A 344 31.14 1.33 15.18
C GLU A 344 31.24 0.44 16.44
N GLU A 345 30.77 -0.82 16.37
CA GLU A 345 30.96 -1.81 17.43
C GLU A 345 32.43 -2.21 17.57
N SER A 346 33.15 -2.36 16.45
CA SER A 346 34.60 -2.63 16.46
C SER A 346 35.41 -1.45 17.01
N GLU A 347 35.04 -0.20 16.70
CA GLU A 347 35.62 1.00 17.31
C GLU A 347 35.28 1.09 18.78
N ARG A 348 34.05 0.76 19.19
CA ARG A 348 33.62 0.74 20.59
C ARG A 348 34.34 -0.34 21.40
N ILE A 349 34.69 -1.46 20.77
CA ILE A 349 35.51 -2.53 21.37
C ILE A 349 37.00 -2.15 21.40
N ARG A 350 37.54 -1.49 20.36
CA ARG A 350 38.96 -1.06 20.28
C ARG A 350 39.28 0.13 21.15
N HIS A 351 38.34 1.05 21.27
CA HIS A 351 38.38 2.17 22.18
C HIS A 351 37.22 2.00 23.15
N PRO A 352 37.34 1.11 24.15
CA PRO A 352 36.46 1.17 25.30
C PRO A 352 36.72 2.56 25.88
N GLN A 353 35.86 3.52 25.57
CA GLN A 353 35.87 4.81 26.23
C GLN A 353 35.97 4.44 27.69
N SER A 354 37.08 4.85 28.31
CA SER A 354 37.26 4.72 29.74
C SER A 354 35.99 5.29 30.32
N VAL A 355 35.10 4.41 30.77
CA VAL A 355 33.90 4.80 31.49
C VAL A 355 34.51 5.63 32.59
N GLY A 356 34.35 6.94 32.46
CA GLY A 356 34.71 7.87 33.49
C GLY A 356 33.84 7.41 34.64
N ILE A 357 34.42 6.61 35.51
CA ILE A 357 34.03 6.52 36.89
C ILE A 357 34.24 7.96 37.34
N THR A 358 33.24 8.80 37.09
CA THR A 358 33.02 10.01 37.84
C THR A 358 32.89 9.49 39.24
N GLN A 359 34.03 9.49 39.95
CA GLN A 359 34.03 9.36 41.38
C GLN A 359 32.96 10.34 41.86
N PRO A 360 31.96 9.87 42.62
CA PRO A 360 31.01 10.80 43.20
C PRO A 360 31.87 11.79 44.00
N LYS A 361 31.91 13.05 43.56
CA LYS A 361 32.35 14.13 44.42
C LYS A 361 31.38 14.07 45.59
N MET A 362 31.83 13.49 46.70
CA MET A 362 31.17 13.68 47.99
C MET A 362 31.18 15.19 48.22
N ASP A 363 30.05 15.81 47.97
CA ASP A 363 29.81 17.18 48.37
C ASP A 363 29.65 17.14 49.89
N VAL A 364 30.75 17.36 50.60
CA VAL A 364 30.83 17.33 52.08
C VAL A 364 29.87 18.37 52.70
N LYS A 365 29.34 19.32 51.92
CA LYS A 365 28.30 20.25 52.37
C LYS A 365 26.88 19.68 52.39
N ALA A 366 26.57 18.63 51.62
CA ALA A 366 25.23 18.02 51.63
C ALA A 366 25.03 17.05 52.82
N ALA A 367 26.12 16.48 53.37
CA ALA A 367 26.05 15.60 54.55
C ALA A 367 25.81 16.35 55.87
N ALA A 368 26.12 17.66 55.94
CA ALA A 368 25.88 18.47 57.14
C ALA A 368 24.42 18.95 57.27
N ALA A 369 23.66 19.04 56.18
CA ALA A 369 22.24 19.44 56.21
C ALA A 369 21.29 18.29 56.55
N ALA A 370 21.73 17.03 56.43
CA ALA A 370 20.91 15.85 56.73
C ALA A 370 20.95 15.41 58.21
N VAL A 371 21.74 16.09 59.06
CA VAL A 371 21.82 15.79 60.50
C VAL A 371 20.87 16.65 61.34
N ASP A 372 20.45 17.83 60.85
CA ASP A 372 19.50 18.69 61.58
C ASP A 372 18.02 18.30 61.38
N ASP A 373 17.68 17.53 60.34
CA ASP A 373 16.28 17.18 60.02
C ASP A 373 15.77 15.91 60.74
N VAL A 374 16.62 15.27 61.55
CA VAL A 374 16.23 14.11 62.39
C VAL A 374 15.60 14.55 63.73
N GLY A 375 15.60 15.86 64.03
CA GLY A 375 15.00 16.44 65.24
C GLY A 375 13.47 16.58 65.20
N GLU A 376 12.85 16.73 64.03
CA GLU A 376 11.42 17.06 63.91
C GLU A 376 10.48 15.84 63.84
N ILE A 377 11.00 14.64 63.51
CA ILE A 377 10.16 13.43 63.34
C ILE A 377 9.71 12.82 64.70
N LYS A 378 10.25 13.28 65.84
CA LYS A 378 9.81 12.82 67.18
C LYS A 378 8.55 13.51 67.73
N LYS A 379 8.03 14.59 67.12
CA LYS A 379 6.81 15.27 67.60
C LYS A 379 5.51 14.81 66.93
N GLY A 380 5.56 14.05 65.83
CA GLY A 380 4.36 13.62 65.10
C GLY A 380 3.75 12.27 65.54
N ARG A 381 4.43 11.50 66.40
CA ARG A 381 4.04 10.10 66.71
C ARG A 381 3.17 9.92 67.96
N ALA A 382 2.68 11.01 68.56
CA ALA A 382 1.81 10.98 69.75
C ALA A 382 0.31 11.20 69.44
N ALA A 383 -0.11 11.33 68.18
CA ALA A 383 -1.49 11.71 67.83
C ALA A 383 -2.33 10.62 67.11
N VAL A 384 -1.84 9.38 66.98
CA VAL A 384 -2.57 8.31 66.27
C VAL A 384 -2.63 7.03 67.12
N GLN A 385 -3.20 7.17 68.31
CA GLN A 385 -3.66 6.05 69.13
C GLN A 385 -4.99 6.45 69.75
N GLY A 386 -6.09 6.24 69.01
CA GLY A 386 -7.42 6.61 69.48
C GLY A 386 -8.47 6.66 68.39
N LYS A 387 -8.80 5.51 67.78
CA LYS A 387 -10.15 5.24 67.22
C LYS A 387 -10.25 3.78 66.76
N GLU A 388 -10.31 2.89 67.75
CA GLU A 388 -11.01 1.62 67.60
C GLU A 388 -12.52 1.85 67.72
N GLY A 389 -13.30 1.13 66.92
CA GLY A 389 -14.71 0.85 67.20
C GLY A 389 -15.68 1.30 66.13
N ARG A 390 -16.23 0.29 65.42
CA ARG A 390 -17.68 0.02 65.26
C ARG A 390 -18.02 -0.44 63.84
N ILE A 391 -17.87 -1.74 63.60
CA ILE A 391 -18.56 -2.45 62.52
C ILE A 391 -19.94 -2.85 63.06
N LYS A 392 -21.02 -2.35 62.44
CA LYS A 392 -22.38 -2.86 62.59
C LYS A 392 -22.73 -3.68 61.35
N ALA A 393 -23.16 -4.90 61.58
CA ALA A 393 -23.88 -5.73 60.62
C ALA A 393 -25.34 -5.27 60.51
N GLY A 394 -25.98 -5.50 59.35
CA GLY A 394 -27.41 -5.33 59.19
C GLY A 394 -27.89 -5.51 57.74
N SER A 395 -28.45 -6.71 57.50
CA SER A 395 -29.36 -7.19 56.43
C SER A 395 -28.97 -7.06 54.96
#